data_AF-A0A4Y2JHI4-F1
#
_entry.id   AF-A0A4Y2JHI4-F1
#
_cell.length_a   1.000
_cell.length_b   1.000
_cell.length_c   1.000
_cell.angle_alpha   90.00
_cell.angle_beta   90.00
_cell.angle_gamma   90.00
#
_symmetry.space_group_name_H-M   'P 1'
#
loop_
_entity.id
_entity.type
_entity.pdbx_description
1 polymer ?
#
loop_
_entity_poly.entity_id
_entity_poly.type
_entity_poly.pdbx_seq_one_letter_code
_entity_poly.pdbx_strand_id
1 'polypeptide(L)'
;TGGFTADSIPQHHYHLGENNYAVVSDFGNVLNVHIRKFKTNENGRIFPTKNGVSFSPYVWESLVTEMDNSSLPSETGKVLIVRDTLFLTSAWIENVPCVSLQRYVTKQDFSRQFLPSVCLLTETEWNQLQCIRKKISESCKSLMFNNFLKKKILLEASSRSPRTNLQMELSDVEMVLSMSLTELLADNIKSRIEEVMVCNGCIENQANQLGHECVTMNFESRHSLYGDLAILSIDIELLVKEFVEKNMQMLNYINETFLNNLNIILLVKNACDMYIASDIMPHRMF
;
A
#
# COMPACT_ATOMS: atom_id res chain seq x y z
N THR A 1 6.25 -9.79 -19.95
CA THR A 1 6.66 -8.37 -19.90
C THR A 1 7.74 -8.13 -20.92
N GLY A 2 7.64 -7.07 -21.71
CA GLY A 2 8.73 -6.65 -22.58
C GLY A 2 9.87 -6.09 -21.74
N GLY A 3 11.11 -6.47 -22.02
CA GLY A 3 12.27 -5.84 -21.37
C GLY A 3 12.43 -4.38 -21.81
N PHE A 4 13.05 -3.56 -20.98
CA PHE A 4 13.31 -2.13 -21.24
C PHE A 4 14.81 -1.87 -21.44
N THR A 5 15.21 -0.66 -21.81
CA THR A 5 16.64 -0.28 -21.88
C THR A 5 16.97 0.74 -20.80
N ALA A 6 18.25 0.97 -20.52
CA ALA A 6 18.69 1.98 -19.55
C ALA A 6 18.17 3.39 -19.88
N ASP A 7 18.03 3.71 -21.17
CA ASP A 7 17.49 5.00 -21.64
C ASP A 7 15.95 5.10 -21.59
N SER A 8 15.27 3.99 -21.30
CA SER A 8 13.80 3.89 -21.35
C SER A 8 13.23 3.15 -20.13
N ILE A 9 13.68 3.52 -18.94
CA ILE A 9 13.18 2.95 -17.68
C ILE A 9 11.67 3.26 -17.56
N PRO A 10 10.81 2.23 -17.44
CA PRO A 10 9.37 2.45 -17.33
C PRO A 10 9.00 3.20 -16.05
N GLN A 11 7.82 3.81 -16.05
CA GLN A 11 7.27 4.43 -14.85
C GLN A 11 7.20 3.41 -13.69
N HIS A 12 7.37 3.92 -12.48
CA HIS A 12 7.37 3.13 -11.23
C HIS A 12 8.49 2.08 -11.14
N HIS A 13 9.51 2.15 -12.00
CA HIS A 13 10.74 1.37 -11.87
C HIS A 13 11.86 2.28 -11.36
N TYR A 14 12.49 1.85 -10.27
CA TYR A 14 13.53 2.61 -9.60
C TYR A 14 14.79 1.77 -9.48
N HIS A 15 15.89 2.28 -10.04
CA HIS A 15 17.20 1.63 -9.91
C HIS A 15 17.74 1.79 -8.49
N LEU A 16 18.21 0.70 -7.89
CA LEU A 16 18.77 0.66 -6.54
C LEU A 16 20.30 0.65 -6.56
N GLY A 17 20.91 0.23 -7.67
CA GLY A 17 22.33 -0.06 -7.80
C GLY A 17 22.53 -1.34 -8.59
N GLU A 18 23.70 -1.45 -9.23
CA GLU A 18 24.05 -2.58 -10.12
C GLU A 18 22.89 -3.02 -11.02
N ASN A 19 22.30 -4.18 -10.71
CA ASN A 19 21.21 -4.79 -11.44
C ASN A 19 19.92 -4.89 -10.60
N ASN A 20 19.83 -4.26 -9.43
CA ASN A 20 18.67 -4.32 -8.56
C ASN A 20 17.71 -3.14 -8.81
N TYR A 21 16.41 -3.44 -8.82
CA TYR A 21 15.34 -2.45 -8.99
C TYR A 21 14.23 -2.66 -7.97
N ALA A 22 13.63 -1.56 -7.53
CA ALA A 22 12.32 -1.52 -6.90
C ALA A 22 11.27 -1.17 -7.96
N VAL A 23 10.18 -1.93 -8.03
CA VAL A 23 9.12 -1.76 -9.04
C VAL A 23 7.75 -1.84 -8.39
N VAL A 24 6.86 -0.90 -8.69
CA VAL A 24 5.44 -1.00 -8.32
C VAL A 24 4.65 -1.40 -9.56
N SER A 25 3.81 -2.45 -9.45
CA SER A 25 3.07 -3.00 -10.59
C SER A 25 1.71 -3.53 -10.16
N ASP A 26 0.70 -3.36 -11.01
CA ASP A 26 -0.66 -3.91 -10.91
C ASP A 26 -0.89 -5.13 -11.83
N PHE A 27 0.20 -5.77 -12.27
CA PHE A 27 0.16 -6.89 -13.21
C PHE A 27 -0.69 -8.05 -12.68
N GLY A 28 -1.48 -8.66 -13.57
CA GLY A 28 -2.34 -9.79 -13.21
C GLY A 28 -3.50 -9.42 -12.29
N ASN A 29 -3.91 -8.14 -12.28
CA ASN A 29 -4.98 -7.63 -11.41
C ASN A 29 -4.62 -7.66 -9.91
N VAL A 30 -3.31 -7.62 -9.60
CA VAL A 30 -2.77 -7.59 -8.23
C VAL A 30 -1.72 -6.49 -8.15
N LEU A 31 -1.90 -5.56 -7.22
CA LEU A 31 -0.93 -4.51 -6.93
C LEU A 31 0.16 -5.02 -5.98
N ASN A 32 1.41 -4.95 -6.40
CA ASN A 32 2.58 -5.37 -5.62
C ASN A 32 3.74 -4.40 -5.76
N VAL A 33 4.57 -4.35 -4.72
CA VAL A 33 5.93 -3.83 -4.76
C VAL A 33 6.88 -5.01 -4.95
N HIS A 34 7.78 -4.88 -5.92
CA HIS A 34 8.81 -5.85 -6.23
C HIS A 34 10.19 -5.25 -5.92
N ILE A 35 11.02 -5.98 -5.21
CA ILE A 35 12.45 -5.66 -5.05
C ILE A 35 13.20 -6.83 -5.67
N ARG A 36 13.88 -6.60 -6.80
CA ARG A 36 14.31 -7.70 -7.67
C ARG A 36 15.56 -7.37 -8.44
N LYS A 37 16.39 -8.40 -8.65
CA LYS A 37 17.53 -8.37 -9.57
C LYS A 37 17.04 -8.56 -11.00
N PHE A 38 17.56 -7.74 -11.89
CA PHE A 38 17.35 -7.79 -13.32
C PHE A 38 18.61 -8.30 -14.00
N LYS A 39 18.50 -8.65 -15.27
CA LYS A 39 19.62 -9.00 -16.13
C LYS A 39 19.52 -8.24 -17.43
N THR A 40 20.66 -7.80 -17.94
CA THR A 40 20.76 -7.20 -19.26
C THR A 40 21.18 -8.27 -20.25
N ASN A 41 20.46 -8.40 -21.37
CA ASN A 41 20.85 -9.30 -22.44
C ASN A 41 21.87 -8.65 -23.39
N GLU A 42 22.34 -9.40 -24.38
CA GLU A 42 23.31 -8.94 -25.38
C GLU A 42 22.83 -7.70 -26.16
N ASN A 43 21.52 -7.51 -26.29
CA ASN A 43 20.92 -6.37 -26.98
C ASN A 43 20.69 -5.16 -26.04
N GLY A 44 21.26 -5.15 -24.84
CA GLY A 44 21.08 -4.07 -23.86
C GLY A 44 19.68 -4.02 -23.22
N ARG A 45 18.83 -5.03 -23.43
CA ARG A 45 17.49 -5.10 -22.84
C ARG A 45 17.53 -5.73 -21.45
N ILE A 46 16.87 -5.07 -20.51
CA ILE A 46 16.81 -5.37 -19.08
C ILE A 46 15.54 -6.19 -18.79
N PHE A 47 15.69 -7.34 -18.13
CA PHE A 47 14.62 -8.26 -17.80
C PHE A 47 14.66 -8.70 -16.33
N PRO A 48 13.50 -8.89 -15.67
CA PRO A 48 13.48 -9.37 -14.29
C PRO A 48 14.01 -10.81 -14.21
N THR A 49 14.76 -11.12 -13.15
CA THR A 49 15.19 -12.50 -12.83
C THR A 49 14.25 -13.14 -11.81
N LYS A 50 14.50 -14.40 -11.44
CA LYS A 50 13.79 -15.04 -10.31
C LYS A 50 14.26 -14.52 -8.95
N ASN A 51 15.43 -13.89 -8.86
CA ASN A 51 16.02 -13.41 -7.61
C ASN A 51 15.38 -12.07 -7.22
N GLY A 52 14.43 -12.11 -6.29
CA GLY A 52 13.70 -10.95 -5.84
C GLY A 52 12.61 -11.34 -4.86
N VAL A 53 11.94 -10.35 -4.29
CA VAL A 53 10.74 -10.52 -3.47
C VAL A 53 9.63 -9.64 -4.02
N SER A 54 8.38 -10.02 -3.73
CA SER A 54 7.23 -9.19 -4.06
C SER A 54 6.15 -9.32 -3.00
N PHE A 55 5.59 -8.20 -2.58
CA PHE A 55 4.64 -8.12 -1.49
C PHE A 55 3.69 -6.93 -1.72
N SER A 56 2.60 -6.88 -0.94
CA SER A 56 1.57 -5.85 -1.11
C SER A 56 2.06 -4.46 -0.68
N PRO A 57 1.41 -3.38 -1.14
CA PRO A 57 1.68 -2.03 -0.66
C PRO A 57 1.62 -1.87 0.87
N TYR A 58 0.73 -2.61 1.54
CA TYR A 58 0.67 -2.63 3.00
C TYR A 58 1.95 -3.14 3.66
N VAL A 59 2.50 -4.24 3.14
CA VAL A 59 3.79 -4.80 3.63
C VAL A 59 4.93 -3.83 3.31
N TRP A 60 4.88 -3.15 2.16
CA TRP A 60 5.84 -2.10 1.82
C TRP A 60 5.80 -0.95 2.84
N GLU A 61 4.62 -0.37 3.10
CA GLU A 61 4.53 0.78 4.00
C GLU A 61 4.89 0.40 5.45
N SER A 62 4.58 -0.84 5.84
CA SER A 62 5.04 -1.38 7.12
C SER A 62 6.57 -1.50 7.17
N LEU A 63 7.21 -1.88 6.06
CA LEU A 63 8.67 -1.91 5.96
C LEU A 63 9.26 -0.49 6.05
N VAL A 64 8.59 0.51 5.48
CA VAL A 64 9.02 1.93 5.55
C VAL A 64 9.11 2.40 7.01
N THR A 65 8.11 2.08 7.85
CA THR A 65 8.13 2.40 9.29
C THR A 65 9.28 1.74 10.02
N GLU A 66 9.66 0.52 9.62
CA GLU A 66 10.77 -0.22 10.22
C GLU A 66 12.14 0.25 9.72
N MET A 67 12.25 0.76 8.48
CA MET A 67 13.49 1.25 7.90
C MET A 67 14.12 2.35 8.75
N ASP A 68 13.30 3.29 9.25
CA ASP A 68 13.75 4.40 10.10
C ASP A 68 14.36 3.92 11.43
N ASN A 69 13.98 2.72 11.89
CA ASN A 69 14.44 2.09 13.14
C ASN A 69 15.44 0.94 12.89
N SER A 70 15.73 0.63 11.63
CA SER A 70 16.56 -0.50 11.25
C SER A 70 18.03 -0.10 11.17
N SER A 71 18.90 -0.89 11.79
CA SER A 71 20.36 -0.77 11.68
C SER A 71 20.90 -1.82 10.69
N LEU A 72 20.12 -2.14 9.66
CA LEU A 72 20.50 -3.12 8.64
C LEU A 72 21.33 -2.45 7.52
N PRO A 73 22.34 -3.15 6.96
CA PRO A 73 22.87 -4.44 7.41
C PRO A 73 23.58 -4.31 8.77
N SER A 74 23.38 -5.28 9.65
CA SER A 74 23.84 -5.28 11.04
C SER A 74 24.87 -6.38 11.31
N GLU A 75 25.98 -6.04 11.96
CA GLU A 75 26.99 -7.03 12.41
C GLU A 75 26.47 -7.93 13.55
N THR A 76 25.46 -7.48 14.32
CA THR A 76 24.95 -8.20 15.50
C THR A 76 23.88 -9.25 15.17
N GLY A 77 23.63 -9.51 13.88
CA GLY A 77 22.66 -10.52 13.45
C GLY A 77 21.20 -10.12 13.67
N LYS A 78 20.89 -8.81 13.68
CA LYS A 78 19.51 -8.30 13.79
C LYS A 78 18.61 -8.91 12.71
N VAL A 79 17.43 -9.34 13.14
CA VAL A 79 16.37 -9.89 12.28
C VAL A 79 15.17 -8.96 12.35
N LEU A 80 14.56 -8.68 11.20
CA LEU A 80 13.32 -7.91 11.09
C LEU A 80 12.26 -8.76 10.40
N ILE A 81 11.07 -8.81 11.00
CA ILE A 81 9.89 -9.47 10.44
C ILE A 81 8.82 -8.40 10.21
N VAL A 82 8.37 -8.27 8.97
CA VAL A 82 7.33 -7.31 8.59
C VAL A 82 6.05 -8.06 8.24
N ARG A 83 4.98 -7.75 8.99
CA ARG A 83 3.61 -8.26 8.79
C ARG A 83 3.55 -9.78 8.58
N ASP A 84 4.34 -10.51 9.35
CA ASP A 84 4.44 -11.98 9.32
C ASP A 84 4.65 -12.62 7.93
N THR A 85 5.20 -11.87 6.97
CA THR A 85 5.31 -12.32 5.57
C THR A 85 6.64 -12.00 4.92
N LEU A 86 7.30 -10.93 5.35
CA LEU A 86 8.59 -10.50 4.84
C LEU A 86 9.64 -10.58 5.96
N PHE A 87 10.73 -11.27 5.67
CA PHE A 87 11.84 -11.51 6.58
C PHE A 87 13.08 -10.81 6.04
N LEU A 88 13.71 -10.00 6.88
CA LEU A 88 14.94 -9.29 6.58
C LEU A 88 16.03 -9.66 7.56
N THR A 89 17.22 -9.97 7.05
CA THR A 89 18.41 -10.29 7.85
C THR A 89 19.67 -9.75 7.21
N SER A 90 20.72 -9.60 8.00
CA SER A 90 22.08 -9.49 7.46
C SER A 90 22.49 -10.79 6.77
N ALA A 91 23.14 -10.66 5.62
CA ALA A 91 23.78 -11.73 4.88
C ALA A 91 25.17 -11.25 4.42
N TRP A 92 26.00 -12.18 3.95
CA TRP A 92 27.35 -11.87 3.48
C TRP A 92 27.59 -12.50 2.12
N ILE A 93 28.06 -11.70 1.16
CA ILE A 93 28.50 -12.16 -0.17
C ILE A 93 29.95 -11.73 -0.31
N GLU A 94 30.87 -12.68 -0.47
CA GLU A 94 32.30 -12.37 -0.67
C GLU A 94 32.88 -11.41 0.40
N ASN A 95 32.47 -11.58 1.66
CA ASN A 95 32.80 -10.72 2.81
C ASN A 95 32.22 -9.29 2.77
N VAL A 96 31.27 -9.02 1.87
CA VAL A 96 30.50 -7.77 1.84
C VAL A 96 29.14 -7.97 2.54
N PRO A 97 28.78 -7.14 3.53
CA PRO A 97 27.50 -7.22 4.20
C PRO A 97 26.36 -6.79 3.26
N CYS A 98 25.26 -7.53 3.33
CA CYS A 98 24.06 -7.30 2.52
C CYS A 98 22.81 -7.44 3.40
N VAL A 99 21.73 -6.78 2.99
CA VAL A 99 20.39 -7.05 3.49
C VAL A 99 19.76 -8.13 2.61
N SER A 100 19.41 -9.25 3.23
CA SER A 100 18.65 -10.33 2.60
C SER A 100 17.17 -10.10 2.85
N LEU A 101 16.38 -10.06 1.79
CA LEU A 101 14.93 -10.00 1.83
C LEU A 101 14.38 -11.33 1.32
N GLN A 102 13.54 -11.98 2.13
CA GLN A 102 12.90 -13.24 1.76
C GLN A 102 11.47 -13.27 2.28
N ARG A 103 10.57 -13.86 1.49
CA ARG A 103 9.20 -14.09 1.94
C ARG A 103 9.05 -15.45 2.59
N TYR A 104 8.13 -15.55 3.53
CA TYR A 104 7.67 -16.82 4.06
C TYR A 104 6.14 -16.86 4.13
N VAL A 105 5.61 -18.06 4.27
CA VAL A 105 4.18 -18.30 4.49
C VAL A 105 3.99 -19.11 5.75
N THR A 106 2.93 -18.80 6.49
CA THR A 106 2.47 -19.61 7.60
C THR A 106 1.43 -20.59 7.08
N LYS A 107 1.67 -21.89 7.29
CA LYS A 107 0.74 -22.96 6.91
C LYS A 107 -0.38 -23.11 7.94
N GLN A 108 -1.40 -23.89 7.61
CA GLN A 108 -2.52 -24.20 8.50
C GLN A 108 -2.07 -24.90 9.80
N ASP A 109 -0.97 -25.65 9.77
CA ASP A 109 -0.35 -26.28 10.94
C ASP A 109 0.54 -25.33 11.74
N PHE A 110 0.46 -24.01 11.46
CA PHE A 110 1.27 -22.94 12.03
C PHE A 110 2.78 -23.04 11.72
N SER A 111 3.21 -24.01 10.90
CA SER A 111 4.60 -24.06 10.46
C SER A 111 4.90 -22.94 9.47
N ARG A 112 6.12 -22.40 9.52
CA ARG A 112 6.59 -21.35 8.61
C ARG A 112 7.44 -21.97 7.51
N GLN A 113 7.13 -21.65 6.26
CA GLN A 113 7.91 -22.07 5.10
C GLN A 113 8.43 -20.85 4.36
N PHE A 114 9.76 -20.74 4.25
CA PHE A 114 10.40 -19.74 3.40
C PHE A 114 10.16 -20.05 1.92
N LEU A 115 9.83 -19.01 1.16
CA LEU A 115 9.76 -19.08 -0.28
C LEU A 115 11.19 -19.09 -0.85
N PRO A 116 11.43 -19.81 -1.96
CA PRO A 116 12.79 -19.97 -2.51
C PRO A 116 13.38 -18.67 -3.08
N SER A 117 12.55 -17.64 -3.26
CA SER A 117 12.94 -16.38 -3.88
C SER A 117 13.53 -15.44 -2.85
N VAL A 118 14.80 -15.05 -3.06
CA VAL A 118 15.55 -14.13 -2.18
C VAL A 118 16.05 -12.95 -3.00
N CYS A 119 16.03 -11.77 -2.39
CA CYS A 119 16.72 -10.58 -2.89
C CYS A 119 17.86 -10.22 -1.93
N LEU A 120 19.04 -9.93 -2.47
CA LEU A 120 20.19 -9.45 -1.70
C LEU A 120 20.48 -8.02 -2.16
N LEU A 121 20.53 -7.10 -1.22
CA LEU A 121 20.90 -5.71 -1.44
C LEU A 121 22.18 -5.42 -0.65
N THR A 122 23.19 -4.90 -1.31
CA THR A 122 24.36 -4.31 -0.64
C THR A 122 23.93 -3.16 0.27
N GLU A 123 24.81 -2.72 1.17
CA GLU A 123 24.55 -1.56 2.01
C GLU A 123 24.20 -0.31 1.18
N THR A 124 24.90 -0.07 0.07
CA THR A 124 24.59 1.06 -0.83
C THR A 124 23.21 0.95 -1.47
N GLU A 125 22.82 -0.25 -1.93
CA GLU A 125 21.50 -0.48 -2.53
C GLU A 125 20.37 -0.38 -1.49
N TRP A 126 20.61 -0.84 -0.27
CA TRP A 126 19.68 -0.69 0.85
C TRP A 126 19.51 0.79 1.24
N ASN A 127 20.60 1.54 1.32
CA ASN A 127 20.55 2.99 1.56
C ASN A 127 19.82 3.72 0.44
N GLN A 128 20.05 3.31 -0.82
CA GLN A 128 19.32 3.87 -1.96
C GLN A 128 17.82 3.57 -1.87
N LEU A 129 17.44 2.33 -1.53
CA LEU A 129 16.04 1.94 -1.32
C LEU A 129 15.38 2.81 -0.23
N GLN A 130 16.08 3.02 0.89
CA GLN A 130 15.61 3.92 1.95
C GLN A 130 15.45 5.35 1.43
N CYS A 131 16.42 5.89 0.70
CA CYS A 131 16.36 7.25 0.14
C CYS A 131 15.14 7.47 -0.78
N ILE A 132 14.75 6.46 -1.56
CA ILE A 132 13.62 6.56 -2.48
C ILE A 132 12.29 6.08 -1.90
N ARG A 133 12.25 5.67 -0.63
CA ARG A 133 11.10 4.97 -0.05
C ARG A 133 9.77 5.72 -0.23
N LYS A 134 9.77 7.04 0.01
CA LYS A 134 8.60 7.91 -0.20
C LYS A 134 8.11 7.90 -1.66
N LYS A 135 9.01 7.88 -2.65
CA LYS A 135 8.63 7.82 -4.08
C LYS A 135 7.94 6.51 -4.44
N ILE A 136 8.35 5.41 -3.80
CA ILE A 136 7.71 4.09 -3.97
C ILE A 136 6.32 4.12 -3.33
N SER A 137 6.17 4.64 -2.11
CA SER A 137 4.87 4.79 -1.45
C SER A 137 3.90 5.66 -2.26
N GLU A 138 4.37 6.77 -2.84
CA GLU A 138 3.57 7.57 -3.76
C GLU A 138 3.18 6.81 -5.04
N SER A 139 4.07 5.97 -5.57
CA SER A 139 3.74 5.10 -6.70
C SER A 139 2.68 4.06 -6.35
N CYS A 140 2.74 3.49 -5.15
CA CYS A 140 1.70 2.60 -4.64
C CYS A 140 0.35 3.31 -4.61
N LYS A 141 0.28 4.50 -3.98
CA LYS A 141 -0.96 5.30 -3.92
C LYS A 141 -1.47 5.66 -5.31
N SER A 142 -0.58 6.14 -6.18
CA SER A 142 -0.93 6.52 -7.55
C SER A 142 -1.51 5.35 -8.35
N LEU A 143 -0.87 4.17 -8.32
CA LEU A 143 -1.36 2.98 -9.03
C LEU A 143 -2.64 2.42 -8.41
N MET A 144 -2.69 2.32 -7.07
CA MET A 144 -3.81 1.79 -6.30
C MET A 144 -5.10 2.56 -6.60
N PHE A 145 -5.04 3.88 -6.48
CA PHE A 145 -6.24 4.69 -6.60
C PHE A 145 -6.54 5.07 -8.04
N ASN A 146 -5.56 5.17 -8.95
CA ASN A 146 -5.88 5.52 -10.34
C ASN A 146 -6.44 4.31 -11.12
N ASN A 147 -5.63 3.66 -11.96
CA ASN A 147 -6.15 2.65 -12.88
C ASN A 147 -6.66 1.39 -12.16
N PHE A 148 -6.04 1.02 -11.04
CA PHE A 148 -6.37 -0.22 -10.34
C PHE A 148 -7.78 -0.17 -9.74
N LEU A 149 -8.09 0.83 -8.90
CA LEU A 149 -9.42 1.01 -8.31
C LEU A 149 -10.50 1.17 -9.39
N LYS A 150 -10.28 2.04 -10.39
CA LYS A 150 -11.22 2.23 -11.51
C LYS A 150 -11.57 0.92 -12.20
N LYS A 151 -10.55 0.11 -12.53
CA LYS A 151 -10.73 -1.20 -13.16
C LYS A 151 -11.52 -2.16 -12.26
N LYS A 152 -11.24 -2.19 -10.96
CA LYS A 152 -11.97 -3.04 -10.01
C LYS A 152 -13.43 -2.63 -9.90
N ILE A 153 -13.73 -1.33 -9.78
CA ILE A 153 -15.10 -0.82 -9.79
C ILE A 153 -15.84 -1.25 -11.06
N LEU A 154 -15.24 -1.07 -12.23
CA LEU A 154 -15.87 -1.42 -13.50
C LEU A 154 -16.14 -2.92 -13.61
N LEU A 155 -15.18 -3.76 -13.20
CA LEU A 155 -15.33 -5.22 -13.20
C LEU A 155 -16.46 -5.66 -12.25
N GLU A 156 -16.51 -5.11 -11.04
CA GLU A 156 -17.56 -5.43 -10.08
C GLU A 156 -18.92 -4.96 -10.58
N ALA A 157 -19.04 -3.72 -11.05
CA ALA A 157 -20.28 -3.17 -11.59
C ALA A 157 -20.82 -4.01 -12.76
N SER A 158 -19.94 -4.42 -13.67
CA SER A 158 -20.28 -5.25 -14.83
C SER A 158 -20.72 -6.67 -14.45
N SER A 159 -20.34 -7.15 -13.26
CA SER A 159 -20.75 -8.46 -12.75
C SER A 159 -22.17 -8.48 -12.18
N ARG A 160 -22.77 -7.30 -11.97
CA ARG A 160 -24.09 -7.14 -11.34
C ARG A 160 -25.17 -6.81 -12.39
N SER A 161 -26.40 -7.24 -12.12
CA SER A 161 -27.56 -6.93 -12.97
C SER A 161 -28.33 -5.72 -12.43
N PRO A 162 -28.66 -4.70 -13.25
CA PRO A 162 -29.46 -3.56 -12.79
C PRO A 162 -30.81 -4.02 -12.23
N ARG A 163 -31.19 -3.52 -11.04
CA ARG A 163 -32.47 -3.91 -10.39
C ARG A 163 -33.61 -2.95 -10.73
N THR A 164 -33.34 -1.65 -10.76
CA THR A 164 -34.28 -0.58 -11.15
C THR A 164 -33.48 0.71 -11.32
N ASN A 165 -33.74 1.48 -12.38
CA ASN A 165 -32.99 2.69 -12.68
C ASN A 165 -33.67 3.91 -12.06
N LEU A 166 -32.93 4.66 -11.25
CA LEU A 166 -33.36 6.00 -10.85
C LEU A 166 -33.06 6.96 -12.01
N GLN A 167 -34.08 7.67 -12.51
CA GLN A 167 -33.86 8.77 -13.46
C GLN A 167 -33.48 10.02 -12.68
N MET A 168 -32.25 10.49 -12.92
CA MET A 168 -31.70 11.70 -12.33
C MET A 168 -30.85 12.43 -13.37
N GLU A 169 -30.66 13.73 -13.17
CA GLU A 169 -29.69 14.51 -13.92
C GLU A 169 -28.29 13.95 -13.73
N LEU A 170 -27.50 13.89 -14.82
CA LEU A 170 -26.20 13.21 -14.80
C LEU A 170 -25.25 13.84 -13.76
N SER A 171 -25.24 15.17 -13.64
CA SER A 171 -24.41 15.88 -12.67
C SER A 171 -24.73 15.50 -11.22
N ASP A 172 -26.02 15.30 -10.92
CA ASP A 172 -26.46 14.93 -9.58
C ASP A 172 -26.03 13.50 -9.26
N VAL A 173 -26.13 12.59 -10.23
CA VAL A 173 -25.66 11.20 -10.06
C VAL A 173 -24.15 11.14 -9.86
N GLU A 174 -23.37 11.86 -10.69
CA GLU A 174 -21.91 11.91 -10.55
C GLU A 174 -21.49 12.45 -9.17
N MET A 175 -22.19 13.47 -8.68
CA MET A 175 -21.97 14.02 -7.33
C MET A 175 -22.28 12.99 -6.24
N VAL A 176 -23.43 12.31 -6.31
CA VAL A 176 -23.84 11.29 -5.32
C VAL A 176 -22.87 10.11 -5.31
N LEU A 177 -22.50 9.59 -6.48
CA LEU A 177 -21.54 8.48 -6.58
C LEU A 177 -20.16 8.88 -6.05
N SER A 178 -19.68 10.07 -6.38
CA SER A 178 -18.40 10.59 -5.89
C SER A 178 -18.40 10.76 -4.36
N MET A 179 -19.48 11.32 -3.81
CA MET A 179 -19.65 11.46 -2.37
C MET A 179 -19.71 10.10 -1.68
N SER A 180 -20.49 9.17 -2.22
CA SER A 180 -20.60 7.82 -1.66
C SER A 180 -19.25 7.09 -1.64
N LEU A 181 -18.41 7.24 -2.65
CA LEU A 181 -17.07 6.65 -2.67
C LEU A 181 -16.13 7.35 -1.67
N THR A 182 -16.26 8.66 -1.52
CA THR A 182 -15.49 9.45 -0.54
C THR A 182 -15.81 9.03 0.89
N GLU A 183 -17.10 8.90 1.24
CA GLU A 183 -17.56 8.43 2.54
C GLU A 183 -17.01 7.03 2.86
N LEU A 184 -17.15 6.08 1.92
CA LEU A 184 -16.66 4.71 2.12
C LEU A 184 -15.15 4.67 2.33
N LEU A 185 -14.40 5.50 1.62
CA LEU A 185 -12.96 5.63 1.83
C LEU A 185 -12.63 6.26 3.19
N ALA A 186 -13.37 7.29 3.63
CA ALA A 186 -13.16 7.91 4.94
C ALA A 186 -13.40 6.89 6.07
N ASP A 187 -14.47 6.10 5.96
CA ASP A 187 -14.79 5.02 6.91
C ASP A 187 -13.70 3.94 6.92
N ASN A 188 -13.21 3.54 5.74
CA ASN A 188 -12.10 2.59 5.63
C ASN A 188 -10.80 3.15 6.24
N ILE A 189 -10.44 4.40 5.94
CA ILE A 189 -9.25 5.06 6.50
C ILE A 189 -9.35 5.10 8.02
N LYS A 190 -10.51 5.49 8.56
CA LYS A 190 -10.77 5.50 10.00
C LYS A 190 -10.54 4.12 10.62
N SER A 191 -11.22 3.10 10.10
CA SER A 191 -11.12 1.73 10.59
C SER A 191 -9.67 1.21 10.52
N ARG A 192 -8.96 1.48 9.43
CA ARG A 192 -7.56 1.06 9.28
C ARG A 192 -6.61 1.82 10.20
N ILE A 193 -6.80 3.11 10.43
CA ILE A 193 -6.02 3.87 11.42
C ILE A 193 -6.23 3.25 12.81
N GLU A 194 -7.47 2.97 13.20
CA GLU A 194 -7.79 2.34 14.48
C GLU A 194 -7.12 0.95 14.63
N GLU A 195 -7.08 0.16 13.56
CA GLU A 195 -6.40 -1.15 13.52
C GLU A 195 -4.88 -1.07 13.59
N VAL A 196 -4.24 -0.04 13.03
CA VAL A 196 -2.76 0.07 13.03
C VAL A 196 -2.20 0.85 14.21
N MET A 197 -3.02 1.67 14.86
CA MET A 197 -2.68 2.46 16.06
C MET A 197 -2.46 1.58 17.31
N VAL A 198 -2.36 0.26 17.17
CA VAL A 198 -2.14 -0.68 18.26
C VAL A 198 -0.84 -0.32 18.99
N CYS A 199 -0.97 0.37 20.11
CA CYS A 199 0.13 0.67 20.99
C CYS A 199 0.36 -0.55 21.89
N ASN A 200 1.60 -1.04 21.92
CA ASN A 200 1.99 -2.12 22.82
C ASN A 200 1.68 -1.79 24.29
N GLY A 201 1.80 -0.52 24.70
CA GLY A 201 1.37 -0.06 26.02
C GLY A 201 -0.15 -0.11 26.23
N CYS A 202 -0.94 0.22 25.19
CA CYS A 202 -2.40 0.05 25.18
C CYS A 202 -2.78 -1.47 25.30
N ILE A 203 -1.96 -2.41 24.79
CA ILE A 203 -2.15 -3.87 24.94
C ILE A 203 -1.74 -4.38 26.33
N GLU A 204 -0.54 -3.98 26.79
CA GLU A 204 0.09 -4.51 28.01
C GLU A 204 -0.50 -3.92 29.29
N ASN A 205 -1.02 -2.69 29.26
CA ASN A 205 -1.52 -1.98 30.44
C ASN A 205 -2.90 -1.36 30.22
N GLN A 206 -3.93 -2.21 30.18
CA GLN A 206 -5.33 -1.78 30.03
C GLN A 206 -5.83 -0.88 31.17
N ALA A 207 -5.14 -0.84 32.32
CA ALA A 207 -5.59 -0.12 33.51
C ALA A 207 -5.38 1.41 33.44
N ASN A 208 -4.53 1.92 32.54
CA ASN A 208 -4.27 3.37 32.42
C ASN A 208 -4.15 3.86 30.98
N GLN A 209 -5.15 3.56 30.15
CA GLN A 209 -5.20 3.96 28.74
C GLN A 209 -5.10 5.49 28.53
N LEU A 210 -5.57 6.30 29.49
CA LEU A 210 -5.55 7.78 29.42
C LEU A 210 -4.14 8.39 29.40
N GLY A 211 -3.12 7.66 29.86
CA GLY A 211 -1.73 8.11 29.86
C GLY A 211 -0.99 7.86 28.55
N HIS A 212 -1.60 7.14 27.59
CA HIS A 212 -0.90 6.78 26.36
C HIS A 212 -1.16 7.79 25.24
N GLU A 213 -0.10 8.07 24.48
CA GLU A 213 -0.15 8.94 23.30
C GLU A 213 -1.13 8.40 22.24
N CYS A 214 -1.29 7.04 22.12
CA CYS A 214 -2.32 6.39 21.28
C CYS A 214 -3.73 6.96 21.52
N VAL A 215 -4.08 7.26 22.77
CA VAL A 215 -5.44 7.65 23.17
C VAL A 215 -5.64 9.16 23.11
N THR A 216 -4.57 9.92 23.32
CA THR A 216 -4.63 11.38 23.45
C THR A 216 -4.29 12.16 22.18
N MET A 217 -3.76 11.50 21.15
CA MET A 217 -3.54 12.11 19.83
C MET A 217 -4.86 12.48 19.16
N ASN A 218 -4.92 13.71 18.65
CA ASN A 218 -5.97 14.19 17.77
C ASN A 218 -5.91 13.47 16.41
N PHE A 219 -6.98 13.55 15.63
CA PHE A 219 -7.11 12.79 14.38
C PHE A 219 -6.11 13.26 13.33
N GLU A 220 -5.75 14.54 13.30
CA GLU A 220 -4.70 15.06 12.41
C GLU A 220 -3.34 14.39 12.67
N SER A 221 -2.94 14.26 13.94
CA SER A 221 -1.69 13.60 14.32
C SER A 221 -1.73 12.11 14.00
N ARG A 222 -2.87 11.44 14.25
CA ARG A 222 -3.06 10.03 13.88
C ARG A 222 -2.94 9.84 12.37
N HIS A 223 -3.58 10.70 11.58
CA HIS A 223 -3.47 10.68 10.13
C HIS A 223 -2.03 10.93 9.66
N SER A 224 -1.33 11.88 10.27
CA SER A 224 0.07 12.17 9.94
C SER A 224 1.00 10.97 10.18
N LEU A 225 0.78 10.21 11.27
CA LEU A 225 1.63 9.07 11.63
C LEU A 225 1.23 7.77 10.94
N TYR A 226 -0.07 7.53 10.76
CA TYR A 226 -0.61 6.23 10.34
C TYR A 226 -1.38 6.29 9.02
N GLY A 227 -1.61 7.47 8.44
CA GLY A 227 -2.46 7.66 7.28
C GLY A 227 -1.99 6.91 6.04
N ASP A 228 -0.70 7.01 5.68
CA ASP A 228 -0.15 6.28 4.53
C ASP A 228 -0.27 4.76 4.71
N LEU A 229 0.01 4.27 5.92
CA LEU A 229 -0.12 2.86 6.27
C LEU A 229 -1.57 2.39 6.18
N ALA A 230 -2.51 3.19 6.70
CA ALA A 230 -3.95 2.91 6.65
C ALA A 230 -4.45 2.89 5.19
N ILE A 231 -4.11 3.91 4.41
CA ILE A 231 -4.47 4.05 2.99
C ILE A 231 -3.97 2.84 2.18
N LEU A 232 -2.70 2.45 2.35
CA LEU A 232 -2.11 1.32 1.62
C LEU A 232 -2.54 -0.05 2.14
N SER A 233 -3.28 -0.09 3.25
CA SER A 233 -3.90 -1.30 3.82
C SER A 233 -5.37 -1.49 3.43
N ILE A 234 -5.98 -0.54 2.72
CA ILE A 234 -7.38 -0.63 2.29
C ILE A 234 -7.58 -1.88 1.41
N ASP A 235 -8.60 -2.67 1.75
CA ASP A 235 -9.04 -3.78 0.93
C ASP A 235 -9.89 -3.26 -0.22
N ILE A 236 -9.25 -3.06 -1.38
CA ILE A 236 -9.89 -2.51 -2.57
C ILE A 236 -11.05 -3.39 -3.04
N GLU A 237 -10.97 -4.72 -2.90
CA GLU A 237 -12.04 -5.61 -3.35
C GLU A 237 -13.28 -5.42 -2.48
N LEU A 238 -13.10 -5.34 -1.17
CA LEU A 238 -14.19 -5.08 -0.23
C LEU A 238 -14.80 -3.68 -0.45
N LEU A 239 -13.96 -2.64 -0.53
CA LEU A 239 -14.38 -1.27 -0.79
C LEU A 239 -15.23 -1.16 -2.05
N VAL A 240 -14.77 -1.80 -3.14
CA VAL A 240 -15.45 -1.80 -4.44
C VAL A 240 -16.80 -2.50 -4.36
N LYS A 241 -16.85 -3.66 -3.70
CA LYS A 241 -18.08 -4.41 -3.50
C LYS A 241 -19.10 -3.59 -2.72
N GLU A 242 -18.69 -2.97 -1.61
CA GLU A 242 -19.54 -2.11 -0.80
C GLU A 242 -20.03 -0.88 -1.59
N PHE A 243 -19.14 -0.26 -2.38
CA PHE A 243 -19.50 0.87 -3.24
C PHE A 243 -20.57 0.50 -4.27
N VAL A 244 -20.40 -0.61 -4.99
CA VAL A 244 -21.36 -1.07 -6.00
C VAL A 244 -22.68 -1.49 -5.35
N GLU A 245 -22.62 -2.18 -4.20
CA GLU A 245 -23.81 -2.60 -3.46
C GLU A 245 -24.60 -1.41 -2.90
N LYS A 246 -23.94 -0.40 -2.33
CA LYS A 246 -24.55 0.84 -1.80
C LYS A 246 -25.21 1.65 -2.93
N ASN A 247 -24.68 1.59 -4.15
CA ASN A 247 -25.13 2.38 -5.29
C ASN A 247 -25.88 1.57 -6.37
N MET A 248 -26.45 0.42 -6.01
CA MET A 248 -27.07 -0.53 -6.94
C MET A 248 -28.20 0.08 -7.81
N GLN A 249 -28.89 1.12 -7.33
CA GLN A 249 -29.95 1.82 -8.07
C GLN A 249 -29.42 2.75 -9.18
N MET A 250 -28.13 3.09 -9.13
CA MET A 250 -27.42 3.95 -10.08
C MET A 250 -26.36 3.19 -10.87
N LEU A 251 -26.42 1.85 -10.89
CA LEU A 251 -25.39 0.98 -11.47
C LEU A 251 -25.02 1.34 -12.92
N ASN A 252 -25.99 1.75 -13.74
CA ASN A 252 -25.74 2.12 -15.15
C ASN A 252 -24.88 3.38 -15.31
N TYR A 253 -24.80 4.21 -14.27
CA TYR A 253 -23.96 5.41 -14.25
C TYR A 253 -22.53 5.10 -13.78
N ILE A 254 -22.29 3.92 -13.18
CA ILE A 254 -20.95 3.44 -12.82
C ILE A 254 -20.29 2.84 -14.06
N ASN A 255 -19.83 3.71 -14.95
CA ASN A 255 -19.22 3.34 -16.24
C ASN A 255 -17.87 4.03 -16.44
N GLU A 256 -17.20 3.72 -17.56
CA GLU A 256 -15.88 4.27 -17.88
C GLU A 256 -15.87 5.80 -17.94
N THR A 257 -16.93 6.44 -18.43
CA THR A 257 -17.02 7.91 -18.52
C THR A 257 -17.01 8.54 -17.13
N PHE A 258 -17.89 8.09 -16.23
CA PHE A 258 -17.90 8.54 -14.84
C PHE A 258 -16.54 8.33 -14.18
N LEU A 259 -15.98 7.12 -14.29
CA LEU A 259 -14.71 6.78 -13.67
C LEU A 259 -13.56 7.65 -14.20
N ASN A 260 -13.50 7.92 -15.50
CA ASN A 260 -12.47 8.77 -16.10
C ASN A 260 -12.57 10.23 -15.65
N ASN A 261 -13.78 10.71 -15.36
CA ASN A 261 -14.03 12.05 -14.83
C ASN A 261 -13.71 12.19 -13.33
N LEU A 262 -13.63 11.08 -12.59
CA LEU A 262 -13.30 11.13 -11.16
C LEU A 262 -11.88 11.68 -10.94
N ASN A 263 -11.81 12.79 -10.21
CA ASN A 263 -10.56 13.27 -9.64
C ASN A 263 -10.24 12.49 -8.37
N ILE A 264 -9.57 11.36 -8.56
CA ILE A 264 -9.27 10.42 -7.49
C ILE A 264 -8.32 10.99 -6.44
N ILE A 265 -7.37 11.85 -6.83
CA ILE A 265 -6.46 12.51 -5.89
C ILE A 265 -7.26 13.39 -4.94
N LEU A 266 -8.20 14.17 -5.48
CA LEU A 266 -9.10 14.99 -4.67
C LEU A 266 -10.02 14.12 -3.80
N LEU A 267 -10.48 12.99 -4.31
CA LEU A 267 -11.36 12.07 -3.58
C LEU A 267 -10.67 11.48 -2.34
N VAL A 268 -9.44 10.96 -2.49
CA VAL A 268 -8.64 10.47 -1.35
C VAL A 268 -8.36 11.60 -0.36
N LYS A 269 -8.01 12.79 -0.85
CA LYS A 269 -7.81 13.97 0.01
C LYS A 269 -9.07 14.30 0.81
N ASN A 270 -10.23 14.36 0.16
CA ASN A 270 -11.50 14.67 0.82
C ASN A 270 -11.84 13.60 1.87
N ALA A 271 -11.55 12.32 1.60
CA ALA A 271 -11.74 11.24 2.57
C ALA A 271 -10.85 11.43 3.82
N CYS A 272 -9.59 11.81 3.64
CA CYS A 272 -8.69 12.17 4.74
C CYS A 272 -9.21 13.40 5.51
N ASP A 273 -9.64 14.45 4.81
CA ASP A 273 -10.17 15.67 5.42
C ASP A 273 -11.46 15.37 6.22
N MET A 274 -12.33 14.49 5.71
CA MET A 274 -13.53 14.02 6.42
C MET A 274 -13.18 13.25 7.69
N TYR A 275 -12.16 12.38 7.65
CA TYR A 275 -11.66 11.72 8.83
C TYR A 275 -11.18 12.74 9.87
N ILE A 276 -10.31 13.67 9.49
CA ILE A 276 -9.77 14.69 10.40
C ILE A 276 -10.89 15.56 11.00
N ALA A 277 -11.86 15.98 10.19
CA ALA A 277 -12.99 16.80 10.63
C ALA A 277 -13.96 16.04 11.56
N SER A 278 -13.92 14.71 11.58
CA SER A 278 -14.74 13.88 12.48
C SER A 278 -14.20 13.84 13.93
N ASP A 279 -13.10 14.55 14.22
CA ASP A 279 -12.54 14.62 15.56
C ASP A 279 -13.49 15.37 16.50
N ILE A 280 -14.16 14.61 17.37
CA ILE A 280 -15.05 15.13 18.42
C ILE A 280 -14.25 15.43 19.70
N MET A 281 -12.92 15.33 19.70
CA MET A 281 -12.12 15.70 20.86
C MET A 281 -12.47 17.14 21.25
N PRO A 282 -13.01 17.38 22.46
CA PRO A 282 -13.20 18.74 22.92
C PRO A 282 -11.80 19.38 22.90
N HIS A 283 -11.68 20.54 22.23
CA HIS A 283 -10.52 21.41 22.37
C HIS A 283 -10.14 21.39 23.85
N ARG A 284 -8.97 20.83 24.17
CA ARG A 284 -8.53 20.67 25.55
C ARG A 284 -8.72 22.02 26.23
N MET A 285 -9.63 22.05 27.21
CA MET A 285 -9.63 23.07 28.24
C MET A 285 -8.32 22.89 29.02
N PHE A 286 -7.25 23.52 28.54
CA PHE A 286 -6.07 23.87 29.32
C PHE A 286 -5.52 25.18 28.78
#